data_AF-A0A381X6G8-F1
#
_entry.id   AF-A0A381X6G8-F1
#
_cell.length_a   1.000
_cell.length_b   1.000
_cell.length_c   1.000
_cell.angle_alpha   90.00
_cell.angle_beta   90.00
_cell.angle_gamma   90.00
#
_symmetry.space_group_name_H-M   'P 1'
#
loop_
_entity.id
_entity.type
_entity.pdbx_description
1 polymer ?
#
loop_
_entity_poly.entity_id
_entity_poly.type
_entity_poly.pdbx_seq_one_letter_code
_entity_poly.pdbx_strand_id
1 'polypeptide(L)'
;MPAELQIIEVRTAAAAVAAINRLAIRGAPALGAFGALALVVGLDETAPPTLEKAITRLEELRTFIGNARPTAANLQWAVDR
;
A
#
# COMPACT_ATOMS: atom_id res chain seq x y z
N MET A 1 21.29 -9.50 -0.91
CA MET A 1 20.80 -8.26 -1.58
C MET A 1 21.34 -8.27 -3.01
N PRO A 2 20.66 -7.68 -4.00
CA PRO A 2 21.22 -7.65 -5.36
C PRO A 2 22.53 -6.85 -5.37
N ALA A 3 23.38 -7.09 -6.38
CA ALA A 3 24.66 -6.42 -6.55
C ALA A 3 24.54 -4.92 -6.92
N GLU A 4 23.30 -4.43 -7.10
CA GLU A 4 22.99 -3.08 -7.58
C GLU A 4 21.77 -2.51 -6.81
N LEU A 5 21.82 -1.21 -6.53
CA LEU A 5 20.72 -0.45 -5.92
C LEU A 5 19.71 -0.06 -6.99
N GLN A 6 18.44 -0.42 -6.79
CA GLN A 6 17.34 0.00 -7.66
C GLN A 6 16.26 0.73 -6.86
N ILE A 7 15.87 1.90 -7.35
CA ILE A 7 14.76 2.68 -6.80
C ILE A 7 13.49 2.32 -7.57
N ILE A 8 12.45 1.95 -6.85
CA ILE A 8 11.14 1.63 -7.42
C ILE A 8 10.21 2.80 -7.12
N GLU A 9 9.70 3.44 -8.17
CA GLU A 9 8.68 4.46 -8.04
C GLU A 9 7.29 3.82 -8.00
N VAL A 10 6.45 4.27 -7.06
CA VAL A 10 5.09 3.75 -6.86
C VAL A 10 4.11 4.92 -6.91
N ARG A 11 3.31 4.97 -7.97
CA ARG A 11 2.33 6.04 -8.24
C ARG A 11 0.88 5.56 -8.26
N THR A 12 0.66 4.26 -8.09
CA THR A 12 -0.67 3.66 -8.11
C THR A 12 -0.81 2.61 -7.00
N ALA A 13 -2.04 2.39 -6.54
CA ALA A 13 -2.34 1.33 -5.59
C ALA A 13 -1.99 -0.05 -6.16
N ALA A 14 -2.20 -0.26 -7.48
CA ALA A 14 -1.84 -1.50 -8.16
C ALA A 14 -0.32 -1.75 -8.14
N ALA A 15 0.49 -0.71 -8.38
CA ALA A 15 1.95 -0.81 -8.30
C ALA A 15 2.41 -1.09 -6.85
N ALA A 16 1.74 -0.52 -5.85
CA ALA A 16 2.03 -0.78 -4.44
C ALA A 16 1.79 -2.26 -4.09
N VAL A 17 0.63 -2.81 -4.47
CA VAL A 17 0.31 -4.24 -4.27
C VAL A 17 1.32 -5.13 -4.99
N ALA A 18 1.69 -4.80 -6.23
CA ALA A 18 2.72 -5.55 -6.97
C ALA A 18 4.07 -5.52 -6.23
N ALA A 19 4.49 -4.38 -5.67
CA ALA A 19 5.71 -4.25 -4.89
C ALA A 19 5.69 -5.08 -3.61
N ILE A 20 4.56 -5.10 -2.90
CA ILE A 20 4.34 -5.92 -1.70
C ILE A 20 4.43 -7.40 -2.04
N ASN A 21 3.74 -7.83 -3.10
CA ASN A 21 3.66 -9.24 -3.51
C ASN A 21 5.01 -9.82 -3.94
N ARG A 22 5.82 -9.04 -4.65
CA ARG A 22 7.17 -9.46 -5.06
C ARG A 22 8.23 -9.34 -3.96
N LEU A 23 7.82 -9.02 -2.73
CA LEU A 23 8.71 -8.85 -1.57
C LEU A 23 9.77 -7.75 -1.79
N ALA A 24 9.41 -6.67 -2.49
CA ALA A 24 10.28 -5.51 -2.66
C ALA A 24 10.49 -4.75 -1.34
N ILE A 25 9.55 -4.88 -0.40
CA ILE A 25 9.63 -4.33 0.95
C ILE A 25 9.88 -5.47 1.93
N ARG A 26 10.89 -5.32 2.78
CA ARG A 26 11.31 -6.34 3.76
C ARG A 26 11.34 -5.75 5.16
N GLY A 27 10.93 -6.56 6.14
CA GLY A 27 10.78 -6.14 7.53
C GLY A 27 9.37 -5.66 7.83
N ALA A 28 8.83 -6.11 8.97
CA ALA A 28 7.47 -5.79 9.39
C ALA A 28 7.20 -4.27 9.53
N PRO A 29 8.08 -3.47 10.16
CA PRO A 29 7.86 -2.03 10.30
C PRO A 29 7.83 -1.30 8.95
N ALA A 30 8.78 -1.62 8.05
CA ALA A 30 8.86 -1.02 6.73
C ALA A 30 7.64 -1.37 5.87
N LEU A 31 7.17 -2.63 5.95
CA LEU A 31 5.97 -3.06 5.25
C LEU A 31 4.71 -2.33 5.74
N GLY A 32 4.58 -2.12 7.06
CA GLY A 32 3.46 -1.36 7.62
C GLY A 32 3.47 0.10 7.17
N ALA A 33 4.62 0.77 7.28
CA ALA A 33 4.77 2.15 6.83
C ALA A 33 4.50 2.30 5.32
N PHE A 34 5.00 1.36 4.51
CA PHE A 34 4.71 1.34 3.07
C PHE A 34 3.22 1.15 2.78
N GLY A 35 2.54 0.25 3.51
CA GLY A 35 1.09 0.04 3.37
C GLY A 35 0.28 1.32 3.64
N ALA A 36 0.60 2.04 4.71
CA ALA A 36 -0.05 3.31 5.03
C ALA A 36 0.18 4.38 3.95
N LEU A 37 1.42 4.51 3.44
CA LEU A 37 1.72 5.43 2.34
C LEU A 37 1.01 5.03 1.04
N ALA A 38 0.84 3.73 0.78
CA ALA A 38 0.12 3.24 -0.39
C ALA A 38 -1.37 3.62 -0.39
N LEU A 39 -2.00 3.77 0.80
CA LEU A 39 -3.36 4.31 0.91
C LEU A 39 -3.42 5.76 0.42
N VAL A 40 -2.43 6.57 0.81
CA VAL A 40 -2.31 7.97 0.36
C VAL A 40 -2.11 8.04 -1.16
N VAL A 41 -1.23 7.21 -1.71
CA VAL A 41 -1.00 7.12 -3.16
C VAL A 41 -2.29 6.72 -3.90
N GLY A 42 -3.07 5.77 -3.38
CA GLY A 42 -4.32 5.36 -4.01
C GLY A 42 -5.42 6.42 -3.97
N LEU A 43 -5.44 7.27 -2.93
CA LEU A 43 -6.33 8.43 -2.87
C LEU A 43 -5.89 9.50 -3.86
N ASP A 44 -4.60 9.80 -3.94
CA ASP A 44 -4.02 10.75 -4.90
C ASP A 44 -4.27 10.30 -6.36
N GLU A 45 -4.08 9.01 -6.64
CA GLU A 45 -4.34 8.39 -7.96
C GLU A 45 -5.77 8.62 -8.46
N THR A 46 -6.75 8.64 -7.54
CA THR A 46 -8.17 8.74 -7.90
C THR A 46 -8.78 10.12 -7.70
N ALA A 47 -8.07 11.01 -6.98
CA ALA A 47 -8.46 12.40 -6.70
C ALA A 47 -9.98 12.56 -6.41
N PRO A 48 -10.53 11.86 -5.40
CA PRO A 48 -11.96 11.86 -5.14
C PRO A 48 -12.46 13.29 -4.84
N PRO A 49 -13.56 13.76 -5.47
CA PRO A 49 -13.97 15.16 -5.40
C PRO A 49 -14.71 15.54 -4.12
N THR A 50 -15.07 14.57 -3.27
CA THR A 50 -15.75 14.81 -1.98
C THR A 50 -15.16 13.93 -0.89
N LEU A 51 -15.37 14.33 0.37
CA LEU A 51 -14.92 13.58 1.53
C LEU A 51 -15.58 12.19 1.57
N GLU A 52 -16.87 12.07 1.26
CA GLU A 52 -17.58 10.80 1.26
C GLU A 52 -16.97 9.83 0.25
N LYS A 53 -16.67 10.31 -0.97
CA LYS A 53 -15.99 9.50 -1.99
C LYS A 53 -14.58 9.13 -1.57
N ALA A 54 -13.87 10.03 -0.89
CA ALA A 54 -12.54 9.73 -0.36
C ALA A 54 -12.58 8.64 0.72
N ILE A 55 -13.55 8.70 1.63
CA ILE A 55 -13.74 7.68 2.67
C ILE A 55 -14.11 6.34 2.04
N THR A 56 -15.07 6.30 1.09
CA THR A 56 -15.42 5.06 0.38
C THR A 56 -14.21 4.46 -0.32
N ARG A 57 -13.43 5.30 -1.01
CA ARG A 57 -12.22 4.85 -1.71
C ARG A 57 -11.14 4.36 -0.75
N LEU A 58 -10.98 4.99 0.40
CA LEU A 58 -10.03 4.58 1.42
C LEU A 58 -10.35 3.16 1.95
N GLU A 59 -11.63 2.83 2.18
CA GLU A 59 -12.04 1.49 2.60
C GLU A 59 -11.78 0.41 1.54
N GLU A 60 -12.00 0.73 0.27
CA GLU A 60 -11.62 -0.15 -0.84
C GLU A 60 -10.11 -0.39 -0.89
N LEU A 61 -9.33 0.67 -0.72
CA LEU A 61 -7.86 0.62 -0.72
C LEU A 61 -7.32 -0.16 0.48
N ARG A 62 -7.90 0.02 1.67
CA ARG A 62 -7.59 -0.73 2.90
C ARG A 62 -7.74 -2.23 2.65
N THR A 63 -8.86 -2.62 2.03
CA THR A 63 -9.11 -4.01 1.66
C THR A 63 -8.12 -4.50 0.60
N PHE A 64 -7.92 -3.73 -0.47
CA PHE A 64 -7.08 -4.12 -1.60
C PHE A 64 -5.59 -4.26 -1.22
N ILE A 65 -5.05 -3.30 -0.46
CA ILE A 65 -3.66 -3.27 -0.03
C ILE A 65 -3.42 -4.21 1.16
N GLY A 66 -4.31 -4.23 2.16
CA GLY A 66 -4.20 -5.11 3.33
C GLY A 66 -4.16 -6.59 2.93
N ASN A 67 -4.98 -6.97 1.94
CA ASN A 67 -5.06 -8.33 1.43
C ASN A 67 -3.94 -8.73 0.46
N ALA A 68 -2.99 -7.82 0.13
CA ALA A 68 -1.90 -8.16 -0.77
C ALA A 68 -1.12 -9.39 -0.27
N ARG A 69 -0.88 -9.49 1.04
CA ARG A 69 -0.26 -10.66 1.68
C ARG A 69 -1.04 -11.05 2.93
N PRO A 70 -2.04 -11.95 2.85
CA PRO A 70 -2.95 -12.27 3.95
C PRO A 70 -2.25 -12.78 5.23
N THR A 71 -1.07 -13.38 5.11
CA THR A 71 -0.28 -13.85 6.27
C THR A 71 0.56 -12.74 6.93
N ALA A 72 0.63 -11.54 6.36
CA ALA A 72 1.39 -10.42 6.88
C ALA A 72 0.51 -9.57 7.83
N ALA A 73 0.25 -10.08 9.04
CA ALA A 73 -0.61 -9.42 10.03
C ALA A 73 -0.26 -7.94 10.30
N ASN A 74 1.03 -7.58 10.21
CA ASN A 74 1.49 -6.20 10.39
C ASN A 74 1.07 -5.25 9.26
N LEU A 75 0.89 -5.77 8.04
CA LEU A 75 0.36 -4.97 6.91
C LEU A 75 -1.11 -4.66 7.15
N GLN A 76 -1.90 -5.67 7.51
CA GLN A 76 -3.31 -5.49 7.84
C GLN A 76 -3.47 -4.50 8.99
N TRP A 77 -2.75 -4.69 10.10
CA TRP A 77 -2.80 -3.75 11.23
C TRP A 77 -2.43 -2.31 10.85
N ALA A 78 -1.44 -2.13 9.95
CA ALA A 78 -0.99 -0.79 9.56
C ALA A 78 -1.97 -0.07 8.63
N VAL A 79 -2.64 -0.77 7.71
CA VAL A 79 -3.71 -0.15 6.89
C VAL A 79 -5.00 0.04 7.66
N ASP A 80 -5.15 -0.68 8.77
CA ASP A 80 -6.31 -0.62 9.63
C ASP A 80 -6.33 0.58 10.60
N ARG A 81 -5.19 1.24 10.78
CA ARG A 81 -4.92 2.30 11.76
C ARG A 81 -4.97 3.70 11.14
#